data_AF-A0A3B9T2Q5-F1
#
_entry.id   AF-A0A3B9T2Q5-F1
#
_cell.length_a   1.000
_cell.length_b   1.000
_cell.length_c   1.000
_cell.angle_alpha   90.00
_cell.angle_beta   90.00
_cell.angle_gamma   90.00
#
_symmetry.space_group_name_H-M   'P 1'
#
loop_
_entity.id
_entity.type
_entity.pdbx_description
1 polymer ?
#
loop_
_entity_poly.entity_id
_entity_poly.type
_entity_poly.pdbx_seq_one_letter_code
_entity_poly.pdbx_strand_id
1 'polypeptide(L)'
;LATDYGKAFAASLPENVKSAELTAHWEQMLSDIEHGDAKPDDLLREIGSTVSEIVQAERQRTDRTPVSRKAVVGKCPRCGKPVSQNRKGFACAGGRENCGFFIFGQDKRIGRSYTPAEIRELLSTGKVILKNCTSSKGKKYSAVFVLEDTGQYVNLRLVEFVNDKKRRTAG
;
A
#
# COMPACT_ATOMS: atom_id res chain seq x y z
N LEU A 1 6.71 15.62 14.61
CA LEU A 1 5.52 14.72 14.76
C LEU A 1 5.72 13.49 13.90
N ALA A 2 5.40 12.30 14.40
CA ALA A 2 5.51 11.04 13.64
C ALA A 2 4.50 11.00 12.48
N THR A 3 4.88 10.37 11.36
CA THR A 3 4.00 10.16 10.20
C THR A 3 2.89 9.16 10.51
N ASP A 4 1.81 9.15 9.74
CA ASP A 4 0.70 8.20 9.91
C ASP A 4 1.16 6.75 9.75
N TYR A 5 2.08 6.50 8.82
CA TYR A 5 2.74 5.20 8.71
C TYR A 5 3.53 4.85 9.97
N GLY A 6 4.30 5.79 10.53
CA GLY A 6 5.06 5.56 11.75
C GLY A 6 4.18 5.16 12.92
N LYS A 7 3.05 5.86 13.11
CA LYS A 7 2.06 5.54 14.14
C LYS A 7 1.45 4.15 13.93
N ALA A 8 1.01 3.84 12.70
CA ALA A 8 0.42 2.55 12.38
C ALA A 8 1.43 1.39 12.54
N PHE A 9 2.68 1.59 12.13
CA PHE A 9 3.74 0.60 12.30
C PHE A 9 4.03 0.34 13.78
N ALA A 10 4.25 1.38 14.57
CA ALA A 10 4.48 1.24 16.02
C ALA A 10 3.30 0.54 16.72
N ALA A 11 2.06 0.86 16.35
CA ALA A 11 0.86 0.20 16.89
C ALA A 11 0.76 -1.29 16.49
N SER A 12 1.36 -1.69 15.37
CA SER A 12 1.33 -3.09 14.92
C SER A 12 2.34 -4.01 15.61
N LEU A 13 3.37 -3.45 16.23
CA LEU A 13 4.39 -4.22 16.95
C LEU A 13 3.82 -4.76 18.27
N PRO A 14 4.23 -5.95 18.71
CA PRO A 14 3.83 -6.49 20.01
C PRO A 14 4.41 -5.67 21.17
N GLU A 15 3.74 -5.67 22.31
CA GLU A 15 4.12 -4.82 23.46
C GLU A 15 5.50 -5.15 24.04
N ASN A 16 5.87 -6.43 24.06
CA ASN A 16 7.18 -6.86 24.56
C ASN A 16 8.35 -6.26 23.76
N VAL A 17 8.22 -6.09 22.45
CA VAL A 17 9.23 -5.43 21.60
C VAL A 17 9.34 -3.93 21.88
N LYS A 18 8.27 -3.31 22.39
CA LYS A 18 8.22 -1.87 22.71
C LYS A 18 8.50 -1.60 24.19
N SER A 19 8.80 -2.63 24.98
CA SER A 19 8.94 -2.52 26.42
C SER A 19 10.22 -1.75 26.78
N ALA A 20 10.03 -0.69 27.56
CA ALA A 20 11.15 0.03 28.17
C ALA A 20 11.91 -0.86 29.17
N GLU A 21 11.22 -1.80 29.82
CA GLU A 21 11.82 -2.74 30.77
C GLU A 21 12.78 -3.71 30.07
N LEU A 22 12.38 -4.29 28.93
CA LEU A 22 13.27 -5.17 28.16
C LEU A 22 14.50 -4.42 27.64
N THR A 23 14.30 -3.17 27.21
CA THR A 23 15.41 -2.29 26.80
C THR A 23 16.37 -2.05 27.97
N ALA A 24 15.85 -1.68 29.14
CA ALA A 24 16.66 -1.43 30.34
C ALA A 24 17.40 -2.69 30.80
N HIS A 25 16.76 -3.86 30.72
CA HIS A 25 17.38 -5.13 31.06
C HIS A 25 18.60 -5.43 30.17
N TRP A 26 18.48 -5.26 28.85
CA TRP A 26 19.62 -5.45 27.94
C TRP A 26 20.72 -4.42 28.14
N GLU A 27 20.37 -3.16 28.41
CA GLU A 27 21.36 -2.11 28.75
C GLU A 27 22.12 -2.46 30.04
N GLN A 28 21.44 -3.01 31.04
CA GLN A 28 22.09 -3.50 32.26
C GLN A 28 23.06 -4.65 31.96
N MET A 29 22.64 -5.67 31.21
CA MET A 29 23.51 -6.79 30.84
C MET A 29 24.73 -6.34 30.04
N LEU A 30 24.57 -5.36 29.14
CA LEU A 30 25.69 -4.77 28.42
C LEU A 30 26.68 -4.07 29.37
N SER A 31 26.17 -3.37 30.38
CA SER A 31 26.99 -2.75 31.41
C SER A 31 27.73 -3.79 32.27
N ASP A 32 27.07 -4.87 32.68
CA ASP A 32 27.69 -5.94 33.47
C ASP A 32 28.82 -6.63 32.68
N ILE A 33 28.66 -6.81 31.36
CA ILE A 33 29.71 -7.32 30.48
C ILE A 33 30.92 -6.37 30.43
N GLU A 34 30.67 -5.05 30.32
CA GLU A 34 31.74 -4.04 30.32
C GLU A 34 32.57 -4.08 31.61
N HIS A 35 31.92 -4.32 32.75
CA HIS A 35 32.58 -4.44 34.06
C HIS A 35 33.19 -5.83 34.31
N GLY A 36 32.92 -6.82 33.45
CA GLY A 36 33.41 -8.19 33.59
C GLY A 36 32.59 -9.08 34.52
N ASP A 37 31.41 -8.62 34.93
CA ASP A 37 30.48 -9.31 35.83
C ASP A 37 29.55 -10.30 35.10
N ALA A 38 29.49 -10.23 33.76
CA ALA A 38 28.71 -11.14 32.92
C ALA A 38 29.47 -11.53 31.63
N LYS A 39 29.05 -12.63 30.97
CA LYS A 39 29.65 -13.06 29.71
C LYS A 39 28.81 -12.60 28.51
N PRO A 40 29.44 -12.21 27.38
CA PRO A 40 28.72 -11.93 26.13
C PRO A 40 27.77 -13.06 25.69
N ASP A 41 28.15 -14.32 25.96
CA ASP A 41 27.32 -15.49 25.64
C ASP A 41 25.99 -15.52 26.41
N ASP A 42 25.94 -14.94 27.61
CA ASP A 42 24.71 -14.86 28.41
C ASP A 42 23.70 -13.92 27.75
N LEU A 43 24.17 -12.75 27.30
CA LEU A 43 23.35 -11.80 26.54
C LEU A 43 22.84 -12.41 25.23
N LEU A 44 23.69 -13.12 24.48
CA LEU A 44 23.27 -13.75 23.22
C LEU A 44 22.22 -14.84 23.44
N ARG A 45 22.34 -15.63 24.52
CA ARG A 45 21.32 -16.60 24.91
C ARG A 45 20.00 -15.91 25.25
N GLU A 46 20.05 -14.82 26.03
CA GLU A 46 18.87 -14.05 26.42
C GLU A 46 18.13 -13.45 25.22
N ILE A 47 18.87 -12.83 24.30
CA ILE A 47 18.32 -12.30 23.04
C ILE A 47 17.67 -13.44 22.25
N GLY A 48 18.34 -14.59 22.14
CA GLY A 48 17.82 -15.76 21.45
C GLY A 48 16.50 -16.29 22.04
N SER A 49 16.41 -16.37 23.37
CA SER A 49 15.17 -16.75 24.07
C SER A 49 14.06 -15.75 23.81
N THR A 50 14.34 -14.46 24.06
CA THR A 50 13.37 -13.37 23.89
C THR A 50 12.81 -13.33 22.47
N VAL A 51 13.67 -13.40 21.45
CA VAL A 51 13.25 -13.42 20.04
C VAL A 51 12.39 -14.65 19.74
N SER A 52 12.76 -15.82 20.28
CA SER A 52 12.00 -17.06 20.08
C SER A 52 10.60 -16.95 20.66
N GLU A 53 10.46 -16.38 21.86
CA GLU A 53 9.17 -16.13 22.52
C GLU A 53 8.30 -15.15 21.72
N ILE A 54 8.88 -14.03 21.26
CA ILE A 54 8.19 -13.06 20.39
C ILE A 54 7.64 -13.77 19.15
N VAL A 55 8.46 -14.55 18.45
CA VAL A 55 8.07 -15.26 17.23
C VAL A 55 6.95 -16.26 17.50
N GLN A 56 7.02 -17.01 18.60
CA GLN A 56 5.99 -17.99 18.97
C GLN A 56 4.65 -17.29 19.27
N ALA A 57 4.65 -16.24 20.08
CA ALA A 57 3.45 -15.47 20.38
C ALA A 57 2.83 -14.87 19.10
N GLU A 58 3.66 -14.30 18.24
CA GLU A 58 3.23 -13.69 16.99
C GLU A 58 2.67 -14.71 15.98
N ARG A 59 3.17 -15.95 15.96
CA ARG A 59 2.60 -17.01 15.11
C ARG A 59 1.17 -17.39 15.47
N GLN A 60 0.80 -17.29 16.74
CA GLN A 60 -0.55 -17.62 17.22
C GLN A 60 -1.55 -16.47 17.06
N ARG A 61 -1.07 -15.29 16.67
CA ARG A 61 -1.86 -14.07 16.61
C ARG A 61 -2.71 -13.99 15.33
N THR A 62 -4.03 -13.91 15.49
CA THR A 62 -4.99 -13.86 14.37
C THR A 62 -5.53 -12.47 14.06
N ASP A 63 -5.39 -11.50 14.97
CA ASP A 63 -5.92 -10.12 14.87
C ASP A 63 -4.94 -9.13 14.19
N ARG A 64 -4.07 -9.61 13.32
CA ARG A 64 -3.02 -8.79 12.71
C ARG A 64 -3.59 -7.72 11.79
N THR A 65 -3.23 -6.47 12.06
CA THR A 65 -3.52 -5.35 11.16
C THR A 65 -2.36 -5.17 10.18
N PRO A 66 -2.58 -5.35 8.86
CA PRO A 66 -1.53 -5.14 7.88
C PRO A 66 -1.15 -3.66 7.81
N VAL A 67 0.12 -3.35 8.11
CA VAL A 67 0.66 -2.00 7.90
C VAL A 67 1.34 -1.93 6.55
N SER A 68 0.94 -0.97 5.72
CA SER A 68 1.49 -0.79 4.39
C SER A 68 1.88 0.67 4.17
N ARG A 69 3.07 0.90 3.61
CA ARG A 69 3.46 2.22 3.07
C ARG A 69 2.70 2.56 1.79
N LYS A 70 2.00 1.59 1.18
CA LYS A 70 1.31 1.81 -0.09
C LYS A 70 0.05 2.62 0.18
N ALA A 71 -0.01 3.80 -0.43
CA ALA A 71 -1.18 4.65 -0.37
C ALA A 71 -2.41 3.90 -0.88
N VAL A 72 -3.45 3.83 -0.04
CA VAL A 72 -4.76 3.33 -0.43
C VAL A 72 -5.42 4.35 -1.36
N VAL A 73 -5.84 3.89 -2.53
CA VAL A 73 -6.49 4.73 -3.55
C VAL A 73 -8.01 4.61 -3.52
N GLY A 74 -8.57 3.57 -2.92
CA GLY A 74 -10.02 3.43 -2.80
C GLY A 74 -10.44 2.06 -2.30
N LYS A 75 -11.75 1.80 -2.31
CA LYS A 75 -12.33 0.47 -2.04
C LYS A 75 -12.47 -0.31 -3.35
N CYS A 76 -12.26 -1.62 -3.28
CA CYS A 76 -12.42 -2.50 -4.42
C CYS A 76 -13.91 -2.66 -4.74
N PRO A 77 -14.34 -2.46 -6.01
CA PRO A 77 -15.75 -2.61 -6.40
C PRO A 77 -16.23 -4.07 -6.35
N ARG A 78 -15.31 -5.06 -6.39
CA ARG A 78 -15.66 -6.48 -6.30
C ARG A 78 -15.93 -6.97 -4.88
N CYS A 79 -15.12 -6.54 -3.91
CA CYS A 79 -15.12 -7.14 -2.56
C CYS A 79 -15.02 -6.13 -1.41
N GLY A 80 -15.02 -4.82 -1.67
CA GLY A 80 -14.96 -3.77 -0.66
C GLY A 80 -13.60 -3.56 0.03
N LYS A 81 -12.66 -4.51 -0.09
CA LYS A 81 -11.30 -4.39 0.49
C LYS A 81 -10.50 -3.25 -0.13
N PRO A 82 -9.48 -2.70 0.57
CA PRO A 82 -8.66 -1.60 0.05
C PRO A 82 -7.94 -1.93 -1.26
N VAL A 83 -7.86 -0.95 -2.16
CA VAL A 83 -7.00 -0.97 -3.36
C VAL A 83 -5.80 -0.06 -3.11
N SER A 84 -4.59 -0.55 -3.41
CA SER A 84 -3.35 0.21 -3.21
C SER A 84 -2.43 0.12 -4.44
N GLN A 85 -1.59 1.13 -4.62
CA GLN A 85 -0.63 1.13 -5.72
C GLN A 85 0.56 0.20 -5.43
N ASN A 86 1.01 -0.51 -6.46
CA ASN A 86 2.26 -1.27 -6.48
C ASN A 86 3.05 -0.96 -7.76
N ARG A 87 4.21 -1.60 -7.94
CA ARG A 87 5.08 -1.37 -9.11
C ARG A 87 4.40 -1.64 -10.46
N LYS A 88 3.42 -2.54 -10.53
CA LYS A 88 2.73 -2.92 -11.77
C LYS A 88 1.44 -2.12 -12.03
N GLY A 89 0.87 -1.49 -11.01
CA GLY A 89 -0.44 -0.84 -11.11
C GLY A 89 -1.14 -0.73 -9.76
N PHE A 90 -2.43 -1.03 -9.72
CA PHE A 90 -3.29 -0.86 -8.55
C PHE A 90 -3.97 -2.19 -8.24
N ALA A 91 -3.72 -2.72 -7.04
CA ALA A 91 -4.14 -4.07 -6.66
C ALA A 91 -5.06 -4.03 -5.45
N CYS A 92 -6.10 -4.86 -5.48
CA CYS A 92 -6.91 -5.14 -4.30
C CYS A 92 -6.11 -5.92 -3.25
N ALA A 93 -6.28 -5.54 -1.98
CA ALA A 93 -5.69 -6.22 -0.82
C ALA A 93 -6.19 -7.67 -0.64
N GLY A 94 -7.29 -8.05 -1.30
CA GLY A 94 -7.75 -9.45 -1.34
C GLY A 94 -6.79 -10.40 -2.06
N GLY A 95 -5.87 -9.88 -2.88
CA GLY A 95 -4.93 -10.71 -3.64
C GLY A 95 -5.56 -11.39 -4.86
N ARG A 96 -4.74 -12.14 -5.61
CA ARG A 96 -5.16 -12.76 -6.88
C ARG A 96 -6.14 -13.92 -6.68
N GLU A 97 -5.95 -14.71 -5.62
CA GLU A 97 -6.76 -15.90 -5.34
C GLU A 97 -8.15 -15.56 -4.80
N ASN A 98 -8.27 -14.54 -3.93
CA ASN A 98 -9.56 -14.22 -3.30
C ASN A 98 -10.39 -13.15 -4.04
N CYS A 99 -9.79 -12.34 -4.92
CA CYS A 99 -10.50 -11.25 -5.59
C CYS A 99 -10.04 -11.02 -7.03
N GLY A 100 -8.73 -10.97 -7.25
CA GLY A 100 -8.16 -10.78 -8.59
C GLY A 100 -8.31 -9.36 -9.17
N PHE A 101 -8.97 -8.42 -8.47
CA PHE A 101 -9.12 -7.06 -8.98
C PHE A 101 -7.75 -6.35 -9.10
N PHE A 102 -7.42 -5.97 -10.34
CA PHE A 102 -6.16 -5.32 -10.67
C PHE A 102 -6.32 -4.39 -11.87
N ILE A 103 -5.88 -3.14 -11.71
CA ILE A 103 -5.76 -2.16 -12.80
C ILE A 103 -4.28 -2.04 -13.14
N PHE A 104 -3.90 -2.34 -14.38
CA PHE A 104 -2.53 -2.11 -14.84
C PHE A 104 -2.20 -0.61 -14.79
N GLY A 105 -1.03 -0.27 -14.26
CA GLY A 105 -0.64 1.15 -14.08
C GLY A 105 -0.40 1.87 -15.40
N GLN A 106 -0.15 1.12 -16.47
CA GLN A 106 0.04 1.62 -17.82
C GLN A 106 -0.82 0.81 -18.79
N ASP A 107 -1.65 1.49 -19.57
CA ASP A 107 -2.44 0.89 -20.64
C ASP A 107 -1.94 1.42 -21.98
N LYS A 108 -1.43 0.50 -22.82
CA LYS A 108 -0.90 0.85 -24.16
C LYS A 108 -1.97 1.46 -25.07
N ARG A 109 -3.26 1.17 -24.86
CA ARG A 109 -4.38 1.74 -25.64
C ARG A 109 -4.62 3.21 -25.31
N ILE A 110 -4.34 3.59 -24.05
CA ILE A 110 -4.47 4.98 -23.56
C ILE A 110 -3.15 5.74 -23.75
N GLY A 111 -2.02 5.02 -23.81
CA GLY A 111 -0.72 5.57 -24.17
C GLY A 111 -0.09 6.42 -23.06
N ARG A 112 -0.46 6.18 -21.80
CA ARG A 112 0.16 6.74 -20.60
C ARG A 112 -0.14 5.92 -19.34
N SER A 113 0.51 6.28 -18.24
CA SER A 113 0.25 5.72 -16.91
C SER A 113 -0.77 6.54 -16.12
N TYR A 114 -1.39 5.91 -15.13
CA TYR A 114 -2.36 6.55 -14.23
C TYR A 114 -1.73 7.04 -12.93
N THR A 115 -2.24 8.14 -12.41
CA THR A 115 -1.88 8.63 -11.07
C THR A 115 -2.78 8.01 -10.00
N PRO A 116 -2.34 7.98 -8.72
CA PRO A 116 -3.18 7.53 -7.62
C PRO A 116 -4.48 8.32 -7.46
N ALA A 117 -4.47 9.62 -7.79
CA ALA A 117 -5.66 10.47 -7.71
C ALA A 117 -6.69 10.10 -8.80
N GLU A 118 -6.23 9.83 -10.02
CA GLU A 118 -7.11 9.41 -11.12
C GLU A 118 -7.78 8.06 -10.82
N ILE A 119 -7.03 7.09 -10.28
CA ILE A 119 -7.62 5.81 -9.88
C ILE A 119 -8.56 5.98 -8.68
N ARG A 120 -8.26 6.90 -7.75
CA ARG A 120 -9.18 7.22 -6.65
C ARG A 120 -10.52 7.74 -7.16
N GLU A 121 -10.50 8.67 -8.10
CA GLU A 121 -11.71 9.20 -8.75
C GLU A 121 -12.48 8.11 -9.52
N LEU A 122 -11.76 7.25 -10.24
CA LEU A 122 -12.33 6.13 -10.97
C LEU A 122 -13.05 5.15 -10.04
N LEU A 123 -12.43 4.80 -8.90
CA LEU A 123 -13.00 3.85 -7.94
C LEU A 123 -14.17 4.45 -7.15
N SER A 124 -14.20 5.76 -6.92
CA SER A 124 -15.28 6.41 -6.16
C SER A 124 -16.50 6.72 -7.02
N THR A 125 -16.30 7.14 -8.27
CA THR A 125 -17.39 7.60 -9.15
C THR A 125 -17.74 6.62 -10.28
N GLY A 126 -16.90 5.60 -10.51
CA GLY A 126 -17.00 4.70 -11.66
C GLY A 126 -16.47 5.30 -12.97
N LYS A 127 -16.04 6.57 -12.98
CA LYS A 127 -15.50 7.26 -14.16
C LYS A 127 -14.33 8.18 -13.81
N VAL A 128 -13.53 8.55 -14.82
CA VAL A 128 -12.41 9.49 -14.66
C VAL A 128 -12.12 10.19 -15.98
N ILE A 129 -11.70 11.45 -15.92
CA ILE A 129 -11.21 12.19 -17.09
C ILE A 129 -9.70 12.03 -17.19
N LEU A 130 -9.21 11.39 -18.27
CA LEU A 130 -7.78 11.28 -18.52
C LEU A 130 -7.36 12.27 -19.61
N LYS A 131 -6.45 13.17 -19.26
CA LYS A 131 -5.84 14.13 -20.18
C LYS A 131 -4.50 13.62 -20.70
N ASN A 132 -3.99 14.25 -21.77
CA ASN A 132 -2.66 13.96 -22.36
C ASN A 132 -2.46 12.49 -22.77
N CYS A 133 -3.54 11.78 -23.08
CA CYS A 133 -3.50 10.41 -23.58
C CYS A 133 -2.88 10.38 -24.99
N THR A 134 -2.28 9.27 -25.39
CA THR A 134 -1.67 9.10 -26.71
C THR A 134 -2.33 7.94 -27.42
N SER A 135 -3.00 8.20 -28.54
CA SER A 135 -3.65 7.14 -29.32
C SER A 135 -2.62 6.22 -29.96
N SER A 136 -3.05 5.04 -30.41
CA SER A 136 -2.20 4.14 -31.21
C SER A 136 -1.61 4.79 -32.47
N LYS A 137 -2.24 5.86 -32.98
CA LYS A 137 -1.78 6.67 -34.11
C LYS A 137 -0.89 7.86 -33.69
N GLY A 138 -0.45 7.93 -32.44
CA GLY A 138 0.41 8.99 -31.91
C GLY A 138 -0.29 10.32 -31.59
N LYS A 139 -1.59 10.47 -31.89
CA LYS A 139 -2.33 11.72 -31.61
C LYS A 139 -2.65 11.86 -30.12
N LYS A 140 -2.46 13.06 -29.58
CA LYS A 140 -2.85 13.42 -28.22
C LYS A 140 -4.36 13.62 -28.10
N TYR A 141 -4.94 13.19 -26.98
CA TYR A 141 -6.36 13.39 -26.70
C TYR A 141 -6.66 13.43 -25.20
N SER A 142 -7.83 13.97 -24.86
CA SER A 142 -8.43 13.92 -23.54
C SER A 142 -9.78 13.22 -23.67
N ALA A 143 -10.13 12.34 -22.74
CA ALA A 143 -11.38 11.59 -22.80
C ALA A 143 -11.87 11.17 -21.40
N VAL A 144 -13.17 10.92 -21.30
CA VAL A 144 -13.79 10.31 -20.13
C VAL A 144 -13.76 8.80 -20.29
N PHE A 145 -13.28 8.13 -19.25
CA PHE A 145 -13.20 6.68 -19.16
C PHE A 145 -14.08 6.18 -18.03
N VAL A 146 -14.69 5.01 -18.23
CA VAL A 146 -15.44 4.30 -17.19
C VAL A 146 -14.74 2.99 -16.85
N LEU A 147 -14.87 2.57 -15.59
CA LEU A 147 -14.39 1.26 -15.15
C LEU A 147 -15.26 0.17 -15.79
N GLU A 148 -14.62 -0.74 -16.51
CA GLU A 148 -15.25 -1.92 -17.07
C GLU A 148 -14.59 -3.16 -16.48
N ASP A 149 -15.37 -3.94 -15.72
CA ASP A 149 -14.91 -5.14 -15.05
C ASP A 149 -15.58 -6.37 -15.65
N THR A 150 -14.81 -7.22 -16.33
CA THR A 150 -15.31 -8.46 -16.93
C THR A 150 -15.26 -9.65 -15.98
N GLY A 151 -14.92 -9.44 -14.71
CA GLY A 151 -14.63 -10.50 -13.73
C GLY A 151 -13.22 -11.08 -13.88
N GLN A 152 -12.74 -11.25 -15.12
CA GLN A 152 -11.36 -11.66 -15.39
C GLN A 152 -10.39 -10.48 -15.52
N TYR A 153 -10.81 -9.41 -16.21
CA TYR A 153 -9.98 -8.23 -16.46
C TYR A 153 -10.70 -6.95 -16.10
N VAL A 154 -9.95 -5.98 -15.60
CA VAL A 154 -10.44 -4.62 -15.35
C VAL A 154 -9.82 -3.70 -16.40
N ASN A 155 -10.68 -3.04 -17.17
CA ASN A 155 -10.32 -2.13 -18.25
C ASN A 155 -10.91 -0.74 -18.00
N LEU A 156 -10.33 0.27 -18.64
CA LEU A 156 -10.91 1.60 -18.73
C LEU A 156 -11.47 1.78 -20.14
N ARG A 157 -12.79 1.80 -20.28
CA ARG A 157 -13.46 1.99 -21.57
C ARG A 157 -13.66 3.48 -21.83
N LEU A 158 -13.23 3.95 -22.99
CA LEU A 158 -13.48 5.31 -23.45
C LEU A 158 -14.99 5.49 -23.70
N VAL A 159 -15.57 6.54 -23.14
CA VAL A 159 -17.00 6.87 -23.34
C VAL A 159 -17.15 8.08 -24.24
N GLU A 160 -16.40 9.16 -23.97
CA GLU A 160 -16.50 10.40 -24.73
C GLU A 160 -15.15 11.11 -24.81
N PHE A 161 -14.88 11.75 -25.95
CA PHE A 161 -13.73 12.64 -26.08
C PHE A 161 -14.06 14.00 -25.45
N VAL A 162 -13.12 14.53 -24.68
CA VAL A 162 -13.21 15.88 -24.15
C VAL A 162 -12.68 16.84 -25.23
N ASN A 163 -13.57 17.64 -25.80
CA ASN A 163 -13.19 18.71 -26.71
C ASN A 163 -12.62 19.89 -25.90
N ASP A 164 -11.31 20.13 -26.00
CA ASP A 164 -10.63 21.29 -25.39
C ASP A 164 -11.03 22.66 -26.01
N LYS A 165 -12.07 22.72 -26.86
CA LYS A 165 -12.51 23.94 -27.57
C LYS A 165 -13.35 24.94 -26.76
N LYS A 166 -13.39 24.88 -25.43
CA LYS A 166 -13.99 25.94 -24.59
C LYS A 166 -13.22 26.18 -23.29
N ARG A 167 -12.06 26.85 -23.40
CA ARG A 167 -11.54 27.68 -22.32
C ARG A 167 -10.68 28.83 -22.86
N ARG A 168 -11.29 29.63 -23.73
CA ARG A 168 -10.96 31.03 -23.94
C ARG A 168 -12.27 31.79 -23.83
N THR A 169 -12.24 32.91 -23.11
CA THR A 169 -13.29 33.92 -22.83
C THR A 169 -14.26 33.70 -21.67
N ALA A 170 -14.52 34.84 -21.02
CA ALA A 170 -15.23 35.16 -19.77
C ALA A 170 -14.40 34.93 -18.48
N GLY A 171 -13.90 35.96 -17.79
CA GLY A 171 -14.01 37.41 -17.90
C GLY A 171 -13.18 38.02 -16.77
#